data_AF-A0A1J0R488-F1
#
_entry.id   AF-A0A1J0R488-F1
#
_cell.length_a   1.000
_cell.length_b   1.000
_cell.length_c   1.000
_cell.angle_alpha   90.00
_cell.angle_beta   90.00
_cell.angle_gamma   90.00
#
_symmetry.space_group_name_H-M   'P 1'
#
loop_
_entity.id
_entity.type
_entity.pdbx_description
1 polymer ?
#
loop_
_entity_poly.entity_id
_entity_poly.type
_entity_poly.pdbx_seq_one_letter_code
_entity_poly.pdbx_strand_id
1 'polypeptide(L)'
;MKARLFKTALILSLSNLATIITVNANDTNTKHAAELDSFCRLLTLTEQAPAKVEPAELDQTAVRTLAAINMSLSKPEWRKQFPTTAEAKSADPEYCKGQNKAANCKEIWQAWEDAAIAAEKTDNLPGKLKLPSSVFSSPLRKSALQDVSALLAEATAITKAYTNKTKPELEAAGQPLRTKLNMAVFGKATKPNSAADACDVDAESDRQTTCTTTKQPSASCTTAVCLCGEQGAQDQKICTNDITATVANWGGGKLNSAFQPIFAKCKQTKTASLTSASLIAAIADFTSRSKQAIVSATAYVIIGTASSSTHACATSQGAGCVDLTPIAGIKAGSTITHKTWLSELEEAAQIIATAEAATQAKKIAESRLHELEKKAAAIYTQLLYAPADVAPSPPTTPKKTDEIPTAMQQSCTKHKNNKKDCTEANNCIWKGGESEKGDCEVNTTKVAEQAKQAGTGEGATSGADPNCGQYTDPENVPRHQEKRRRAKTLFAVGLKANARIPVH
;
A
#
# COMPACT_ATOMS: atom_id res chain seq x y z
N MET A 1 -5.46 -0.71 34.59
CA MET A 1 -5.51 0.04 33.31
C MET A 1 -4.70 -0.73 32.27
N LYS A 2 -5.35 -1.17 31.19
CA LYS A 2 -4.74 -1.98 30.12
C LYS A 2 -4.28 -1.06 28.99
N ALA A 3 -2.98 -0.99 28.72
CA ALA A 3 -2.46 -0.46 27.46
C ALA A 3 -2.17 -1.66 26.53
N ARG A 4 -2.90 -1.73 25.42
CA ARG A 4 -2.76 -2.78 24.40
C ARG A 4 -1.51 -2.50 23.57
N LEU A 5 -0.56 -3.44 23.61
CA LEU A 5 0.54 -3.55 22.66
C LEU A 5 -0.02 -3.84 21.26
N PHE A 6 0.17 -2.91 20.33
CA PHE A 6 0.05 -3.16 18.89
C PHE A 6 1.26 -4.01 18.45
N LYS A 7 0.99 -5.22 17.97
CA LYS A 7 1.96 -6.06 17.25
C LYS A 7 2.00 -5.59 15.79
N THR A 8 3.07 -4.92 15.40
CA THR A 8 3.47 -4.76 14.01
C THR A 8 4.89 -5.32 13.89
N ALA A 9 4.99 -6.57 13.43
CA ALA A 9 6.27 -7.18 13.11
C ALA A 9 6.70 -6.69 11.72
N LEU A 10 7.50 -5.63 11.69
CA LEU A 10 8.24 -5.20 10.51
C LEU A 10 9.62 -5.84 10.59
N ILE A 11 9.85 -6.92 9.84
CA ILE A 11 11.18 -7.54 9.72
C ILE A 11 11.97 -6.72 8.68
N LEU A 12 12.68 -5.69 9.14
CA LEU A 12 13.73 -5.02 8.38
C LEU A 12 15.02 -5.85 8.53
N SER A 13 15.28 -6.71 7.55
CA SER A 13 16.63 -7.27 7.37
C SER A 13 17.50 -6.23 6.68
N LEU A 14 18.13 -5.36 7.47
CA LEU A 14 19.19 -4.47 7.00
C LEU A 14 20.47 -5.30 6.82
N SER A 15 20.69 -5.83 5.63
CA SER A 15 22.00 -6.29 5.21
C SER A 15 22.89 -5.07 5.00
N ASN A 16 23.68 -4.72 6.02
CA ASN A 16 24.77 -3.76 5.89
C ASN A 16 25.84 -4.32 4.94
N LEU A 17 25.69 -4.10 3.63
CA LEU A 17 26.83 -4.15 2.73
C LEU A 17 27.69 -2.93 3.03
N ALA A 18 28.67 -3.10 3.92
CA ALA A 18 29.77 -2.16 4.09
C ALA A 18 30.49 -2.07 2.74
N THR A 19 30.21 -1.00 1.99
CA THR A 19 30.95 -0.70 0.77
C THR A 19 32.27 -0.12 1.23
N ILE A 20 33.35 -0.88 1.15
CA ILE A 20 34.70 -0.38 1.46
C ILE A 20 35.04 0.66 0.40
N ILE A 21 34.94 1.93 0.76
CA ILE A 21 35.39 3.04 -0.08
C ILE A 21 36.86 3.26 0.26
N THR A 22 37.74 2.86 -0.66
CA THR A 22 39.15 3.22 -0.60
C THR A 22 39.30 4.70 -0.93
N VAL A 23 39.50 5.53 0.08
CA VAL A 23 39.82 6.94 -0.09
C VAL A 23 41.33 7.04 -0.27
N ASN A 24 41.80 7.15 -1.51
CA ASN A 24 43.21 7.41 -1.80
C ASN A 24 43.52 8.88 -1.49
N ALA A 25 43.94 9.16 -0.27
CA ALA A 25 44.54 10.44 0.07
C ALA A 25 46.06 10.36 -0.16
N ASN A 26 46.59 11.13 -1.11
CA ASN A 26 48.03 11.18 -1.39
C ASN A 26 48.72 12.37 -0.68
N ASP A 27 48.13 12.85 0.41
CA ASP A 27 48.50 14.11 1.06
C ASP A 27 48.78 13.87 2.55
N THR A 28 49.98 14.21 3.00
CA THR A 28 50.52 13.91 4.35
C THR A 28 49.70 14.46 5.52
N ASN A 29 48.77 15.39 5.30
CA ASN A 29 47.94 16.03 6.32
C ASN A 29 46.45 15.70 6.23
N THR A 30 46.02 14.89 5.26
CA THR A 30 44.61 14.56 5.07
C THR A 30 44.12 13.61 6.17
N LYS A 31 43.17 14.09 6.98
CA LYS A 31 42.58 13.37 8.12
C LYS A 31 41.07 13.14 7.99
N HIS A 32 40.38 13.97 7.19
CA HIS A 32 38.91 14.00 7.12
C HIS A 32 38.32 13.57 5.78
N ALA A 33 39.11 12.88 4.94
CA ALA A 33 38.62 12.52 3.61
C ALA A 33 37.42 11.56 3.66
N ALA A 34 37.34 10.71 4.70
CA ALA A 34 36.24 9.79 4.87
C ALA A 34 34.97 10.50 5.40
N GLU A 35 35.13 11.41 6.36
CA GLU A 35 34.09 12.32 6.86
C GLU A 35 33.53 13.17 5.72
N LEU A 36 34.41 13.76 4.90
CA LEU A 36 34.01 14.54 3.74
C LEU A 36 33.26 13.69 2.70
N ASP A 37 33.74 12.49 2.37
CA ASP A 37 33.04 11.61 1.42
C ASP A 37 31.61 11.29 1.90
N SER A 38 31.43 10.96 3.19
CA SER A 38 30.10 10.68 3.75
C SER A 38 29.17 11.88 3.72
N PHE A 39 29.70 13.07 4.03
CA PHE A 39 28.94 14.32 3.93
C PHE A 39 28.52 14.57 2.47
N CYS A 40 29.45 14.40 1.52
CA CYS A 40 29.17 14.58 0.10
C CYS A 40 28.14 13.58 -0.44
N ARG A 41 28.14 12.33 0.03
CA ARG A 41 27.10 11.35 -0.30
C ARG A 41 25.73 11.80 0.20
N LEU A 42 25.67 12.25 1.45
CA LEU A 42 24.42 12.76 2.03
C LEU A 42 23.90 13.97 1.26
N LEU A 43 24.76 14.96 1.03
CA LEU A 43 24.45 16.17 0.24
C LEU A 43 23.92 15.81 -1.15
N THR A 44 24.67 15.03 -1.92
CA THR A 44 24.27 14.70 -3.29
C THR A 44 23.02 13.84 -3.36
N LEU A 45 22.79 12.95 -2.38
CA LEU A 45 21.59 12.11 -2.29
C LEU A 45 20.32 12.96 -2.15
N THR A 46 20.37 14.00 -1.32
CA THR A 46 19.21 14.89 -1.11
C THR A 46 18.82 15.67 -2.36
N GLU A 47 19.74 15.84 -3.32
CA GLU A 47 19.48 16.51 -4.59
C GLU A 47 18.82 15.63 -5.65
N GLN A 48 18.82 14.30 -5.46
CA GLN A 48 18.17 13.37 -6.38
C GLN A 48 16.65 13.41 -6.22
N ALA A 49 15.91 13.20 -7.30
CA ALA A 49 14.47 12.96 -7.21
C ALA A 49 14.18 11.68 -6.41
N PRO A 50 13.06 11.62 -5.64
CA PRO A 50 12.71 10.40 -4.92
C PRO A 50 12.44 9.28 -5.91
N ALA A 51 13.12 8.15 -5.74
CA ALA A 51 12.91 6.98 -6.55
C ALA A 51 11.55 6.34 -6.21
N LYS A 52 10.86 5.84 -7.23
CA LYS A 52 9.67 4.98 -7.05
C LYS A 52 8.46 5.68 -6.40
N VAL A 53 8.39 7.01 -6.41
CA VAL A 53 7.16 7.74 -6.06
C VAL A 53 6.38 7.98 -7.34
N GLU A 54 5.21 7.34 -7.45
CA GLU A 54 4.31 7.53 -8.59
C GLU A 54 3.52 8.84 -8.46
N PRO A 55 2.99 9.41 -9.56
CA PRO A 55 2.02 10.50 -9.50
C PRO A 55 0.82 10.14 -8.61
N ALA A 56 0.26 11.13 -7.91
CA ALA A 56 -0.81 10.91 -6.94
C ALA A 56 -2.17 10.53 -7.55
N GLU A 57 -2.37 10.72 -8.86
CA GLU A 57 -3.65 10.40 -9.50
C GLU A 57 -3.81 8.91 -9.75
N LEU A 58 -4.99 8.37 -9.40
CA LEU A 58 -5.39 6.99 -9.66
C LEU A 58 -5.91 6.86 -11.10
N ASP A 59 -5.53 5.80 -11.81
CA ASP A 59 -6.16 5.48 -13.09
C ASP A 59 -7.66 5.16 -12.89
N GLN A 60 -8.51 5.95 -13.56
CA GLN A 60 -9.97 5.83 -13.51
C GLN A 60 -10.54 5.00 -14.66
N THR A 61 -9.71 4.48 -15.57
CA THR A 61 -10.16 3.77 -16.77
C THR A 61 -11.07 2.59 -16.41
N ALA A 62 -10.64 1.72 -15.49
CA ALA A 62 -11.42 0.56 -15.05
C ALA A 62 -12.79 0.94 -14.44
N VAL A 63 -12.84 2.02 -13.63
CA VAL A 63 -14.08 2.52 -13.02
C VAL A 63 -15.03 3.05 -14.10
N ARG A 64 -14.50 3.79 -15.09
CA ARG A 64 -15.30 4.30 -16.22
C ARG A 64 -15.85 3.17 -17.07
N THR A 65 -15.05 2.14 -17.36
CA THR A 65 -15.51 0.94 -18.07
C THR A 65 -16.63 0.24 -17.30
N LEU A 66 -16.45 0.02 -15.99
CA LEU A 66 -17.47 -0.57 -15.12
C LEU A 66 -18.78 0.23 -15.13
N ALA A 67 -18.69 1.55 -15.05
CA ALA A 67 -19.85 2.44 -15.10
C ALA A 67 -20.57 2.35 -16.45
N ALA A 68 -19.83 2.32 -17.57
CA ALA A 68 -20.40 2.14 -18.90
C ALA A 68 -21.11 0.78 -19.05
N ILE A 69 -20.49 -0.31 -18.59
CA ILE A 69 -21.11 -1.65 -18.58
C ILE A 69 -22.40 -1.62 -17.74
N ASN A 70 -22.35 -1.09 -16.51
CA ASN A 70 -23.51 -0.97 -15.63
C ASN A 70 -24.65 -0.16 -16.28
N MET A 71 -24.32 0.97 -16.89
CA MET A 71 -25.30 1.80 -17.58
C MET A 71 -25.90 1.05 -18.78
N SER A 72 -25.09 0.39 -19.60
CA SER A 72 -25.57 -0.38 -20.76
C SER A 72 -26.55 -1.50 -20.39
N LEU A 73 -26.41 -2.11 -19.20
CA LEU A 73 -27.30 -3.14 -18.64
C LEU A 73 -28.60 -2.56 -18.05
N SER A 74 -28.67 -1.24 -17.86
CA SER A 74 -29.84 -0.58 -17.32
C SER A 74 -31.02 -0.59 -18.29
N LYS A 75 -32.23 -0.50 -17.71
CA LYS A 75 -33.47 -0.51 -18.50
C LYS A 75 -33.44 0.60 -19.56
N PRO A 76 -33.90 0.34 -20.80
CA PRO A 76 -33.95 1.37 -21.84
C PRO A 76 -34.66 2.65 -21.40
N GLU A 77 -35.80 2.54 -20.69
CA GLU A 77 -36.54 3.71 -20.18
C GLU A 77 -35.78 4.53 -19.13
N TRP A 78 -34.88 3.88 -18.37
CA TRP A 78 -33.99 4.61 -17.47
C TRP A 78 -32.90 5.35 -18.26
N ARG A 79 -32.28 4.66 -19.21
CA ARG A 79 -31.19 5.22 -20.04
C ARG A 79 -31.60 6.43 -20.86
N LYS A 80 -32.84 6.44 -21.38
CA LYS A 80 -33.38 7.54 -22.20
C LYS A 80 -33.39 8.92 -21.52
N GLN A 81 -33.25 8.96 -20.19
CA GLN A 81 -33.21 10.22 -19.43
C GLN A 81 -31.82 10.88 -19.43
N PHE A 82 -30.78 10.14 -19.86
CA PHE A 82 -29.41 10.64 -19.91
C PHE A 82 -29.01 11.00 -21.34
N PRO A 83 -28.12 11.99 -21.51
CA PRO A 83 -27.60 12.36 -22.81
C PRO A 83 -26.75 11.22 -23.40
N THR A 84 -26.71 11.17 -24.74
CA THR A 84 -25.87 10.23 -25.50
C THR A 84 -24.58 10.88 -26.02
N THR A 85 -24.48 12.20 -25.96
CA THR A 85 -23.30 12.99 -26.34
C THR A 85 -22.92 14.00 -25.25
N ALA A 86 -21.67 14.47 -25.28
CA ALA A 86 -21.13 15.35 -24.25
C ALA A 86 -21.77 16.76 -24.27
N GLU A 87 -22.17 17.23 -25.43
CA GLU A 87 -22.77 18.56 -25.65
C GLU A 87 -24.16 18.69 -25.02
N ALA A 88 -24.83 17.56 -24.80
CA ALA A 88 -26.18 17.50 -24.22
C ALA A 88 -26.20 17.35 -22.69
N LYS A 89 -25.04 17.37 -22.01
CA LYS A 89 -24.97 17.32 -20.55
C LYS A 89 -25.52 18.57 -19.90
N SER A 90 -26.14 18.41 -18.72
CA SER A 90 -26.59 19.53 -17.91
C SER A 90 -25.74 19.71 -16.66
N ALA A 91 -25.23 20.93 -16.45
CA ALA A 91 -24.57 21.31 -15.20
C ALA A 91 -25.57 21.45 -14.02
N ASP A 92 -26.86 21.61 -14.32
CA ASP A 92 -27.93 21.76 -13.33
C ASP A 92 -29.14 20.88 -13.70
N PRO A 93 -29.05 19.55 -13.47
CA PRO A 93 -30.13 18.63 -13.80
C PRO A 93 -31.38 18.94 -12.97
N GLU A 94 -32.54 19.04 -13.64
CA GLU A 94 -33.84 19.33 -13.02
C GLU A 94 -34.16 18.39 -11.86
N TYR A 95 -33.78 17.11 -11.99
CA TYR A 95 -33.96 16.09 -10.96
C TYR A 95 -33.36 16.45 -9.59
N CYS A 96 -32.26 17.21 -9.58
CA CYS A 96 -31.55 17.58 -8.37
C CYS A 96 -32.02 18.90 -7.75
N LYS A 97 -32.95 19.63 -8.38
CA LYS A 97 -33.46 20.90 -7.85
C LYS A 97 -34.30 20.67 -6.59
N GLY A 98 -34.13 21.58 -5.61
CA GLY A 98 -34.89 21.54 -4.36
C GLY A 98 -34.52 20.43 -3.37
N GLN A 99 -33.48 19.62 -3.64
CA GLN A 99 -33.06 18.57 -2.73
C GLN A 99 -32.10 19.07 -1.64
N ASN A 100 -32.27 18.60 -0.40
CA ASN A 100 -31.41 18.93 0.77
C ASN A 100 -29.92 18.54 0.60
N LYS A 101 -29.55 17.86 -0.49
CA LYS A 101 -28.16 17.50 -0.86
C LYS A 101 -27.90 17.72 -2.35
N ALA A 102 -28.31 18.88 -2.87
CA ALA A 102 -28.19 19.21 -4.30
C ALA A 102 -26.78 18.94 -4.88
N ALA A 103 -25.70 19.26 -4.14
CA ALA A 103 -24.33 19.02 -4.62
C ALA A 103 -24.00 17.54 -4.84
N ASN A 104 -24.30 16.67 -3.87
CA ASN A 104 -24.08 15.22 -4.00
C ASN A 104 -24.99 14.60 -5.07
N CYS A 105 -26.22 15.10 -5.21
CA CYS A 105 -27.11 14.68 -6.30
C CYS A 105 -26.50 15.01 -7.68
N LYS A 106 -26.00 16.24 -7.86
CA LYS A 106 -25.37 16.69 -9.10
C LYS A 106 -24.16 15.84 -9.48
N GLU A 107 -23.28 15.53 -8.52
CA GLU A 107 -22.10 14.71 -8.75
C GLU A 107 -22.46 13.29 -9.23
N ILE A 108 -23.41 12.65 -8.54
CA ILE A 108 -23.90 11.31 -8.93
C ILE A 108 -24.59 11.35 -10.29
N TRP A 109 -25.40 12.38 -10.56
CA TRP A 109 -26.10 12.54 -11.83
C TRP A 109 -25.12 12.69 -12.99
N GLN A 110 -24.12 13.56 -12.85
CA GLN A 110 -23.06 13.75 -13.85
C GLN A 110 -22.30 12.45 -14.12
N ALA A 111 -22.00 11.66 -13.08
CA ALA A 111 -21.39 10.35 -13.26
C ALA A 111 -22.28 9.37 -14.07
N TRP A 112 -23.61 9.47 -13.93
CA TRP A 112 -24.54 8.70 -14.75
C TRP A 112 -24.60 9.20 -16.21
N GLU A 113 -24.59 10.52 -16.43
CA GLU A 113 -24.49 11.09 -17.78
C GLU A 113 -23.20 10.64 -18.49
N ASP A 114 -22.06 10.70 -17.79
CA ASP A 114 -20.77 10.20 -18.28
C ASP A 114 -20.84 8.72 -18.67
N ALA A 115 -21.43 7.89 -17.80
CA ALA A 115 -21.59 6.46 -18.05
C ALA A 115 -22.53 6.18 -19.24
N ALA A 116 -23.59 6.97 -19.42
CA ALA A 116 -24.50 6.83 -20.55
C ALA A 116 -23.82 7.15 -21.88
N ILE A 117 -23.11 8.27 -21.94
CA ILE A 117 -22.33 8.65 -23.13
C ILE A 117 -21.26 7.60 -23.43
N ALA A 118 -20.58 7.09 -22.39
CA ALA A 118 -19.59 6.05 -22.55
C ALA A 118 -20.20 4.75 -23.09
N ALA A 119 -21.38 4.35 -22.58
CA ALA A 119 -22.10 3.15 -22.99
C ALA A 119 -22.64 3.22 -24.44
N GLU A 120 -22.80 4.41 -25.02
CA GLU A 120 -23.21 4.55 -26.42
C GLU A 120 -22.09 4.24 -27.41
N LYS A 121 -20.83 4.39 -26.99
CA LYS A 121 -19.64 4.09 -27.79
C LYS A 121 -19.25 2.63 -27.61
N THR A 122 -19.32 1.85 -28.70
CA THR A 122 -18.98 0.41 -28.67
C THR A 122 -17.55 0.14 -28.23
N ASP A 123 -16.59 1.02 -28.51
CA ASP A 123 -15.19 0.86 -28.07
C ASP A 123 -15.03 0.82 -26.54
N ASN A 124 -16.00 1.34 -25.78
CA ASN A 124 -16.00 1.30 -24.32
C ASN A 124 -16.69 0.05 -23.75
N LEU A 125 -17.21 -0.82 -24.62
CA LEU A 125 -17.94 -2.03 -24.24
C LEU A 125 -17.13 -3.28 -24.56
N PRO A 126 -17.23 -4.33 -23.72
CA PRO A 126 -16.56 -5.60 -23.98
C PRO A 126 -16.97 -6.18 -25.34
N GLY A 127 -15.99 -6.70 -26.08
CA GLY A 127 -16.20 -7.24 -27.43
C GLY A 127 -16.51 -6.18 -28.50
N LYS A 128 -16.52 -4.89 -28.15
CA LYS A 128 -16.89 -3.78 -29.04
C LYS A 128 -18.28 -3.89 -29.63
N LEU A 129 -19.21 -4.47 -28.88
CA LEU A 129 -20.57 -4.76 -29.30
C LEU A 129 -21.58 -4.27 -28.26
N LYS A 130 -22.74 -3.82 -28.72
CA LYS A 130 -23.90 -3.59 -27.84
C LYS A 130 -24.65 -4.89 -27.64
N LEU A 131 -25.25 -5.05 -26.45
CA LEU A 131 -26.12 -6.19 -26.16
C LEU A 131 -27.31 -6.24 -27.14
N PRO A 132 -27.69 -7.43 -27.61
CA PRO A 132 -28.88 -7.59 -28.45
C PRO A 132 -30.16 -7.25 -27.67
N SER A 133 -31.19 -6.79 -28.39
CA SER A 133 -32.47 -6.38 -27.79
C SER A 133 -33.15 -7.51 -27.00
N SER A 134 -32.98 -8.77 -27.42
CA SER A 134 -33.52 -9.97 -26.77
C SER A 134 -33.06 -10.16 -25.32
N VAL A 135 -31.88 -9.64 -24.96
CA VAL A 135 -31.36 -9.73 -23.58
C VAL A 135 -32.15 -8.85 -22.63
N PHE A 136 -32.75 -7.75 -23.10
CA PHE A 136 -33.44 -6.79 -22.22
C PHE A 136 -34.74 -7.32 -21.61
N SER A 137 -35.35 -8.34 -22.21
CA SER A 137 -36.49 -9.09 -21.67
C SER A 137 -36.09 -10.24 -20.74
N SER A 138 -34.81 -10.62 -20.70
CA SER A 138 -34.34 -11.81 -19.96
C SER A 138 -34.13 -11.54 -18.45
N PRO A 139 -34.44 -12.52 -17.57
CA PRO A 139 -34.01 -12.51 -16.17
C PRO A 139 -32.49 -12.39 -16.00
N LEU A 140 -31.70 -12.91 -16.95
CA LEU A 140 -30.23 -12.88 -16.91
C LEU A 140 -29.70 -11.44 -16.86
N ARG A 141 -30.32 -10.51 -17.60
CA ARG A 141 -29.96 -9.08 -17.54
C ARG A 141 -30.19 -8.48 -16.16
N LYS A 142 -31.24 -8.91 -15.43
CA LYS A 142 -31.51 -8.41 -14.07
C LYS A 142 -30.38 -8.82 -13.12
N SER A 143 -30.00 -10.10 -13.17
CA SER A 143 -28.90 -10.64 -12.35
C SER A 143 -27.57 -9.95 -12.70
N ALA A 144 -27.23 -9.89 -13.98
CA ALA A 144 -26.01 -9.23 -14.44
C ALA A 144 -25.93 -7.76 -14.04
N LEU A 145 -27.05 -7.02 -14.13
CA LEU A 145 -27.09 -5.63 -13.65
C LEU A 145 -26.79 -5.56 -12.15
N GLN A 146 -27.38 -6.45 -11.33
CA GLN A 146 -27.13 -6.48 -9.89
C GLN A 146 -25.66 -6.80 -9.59
N ASP A 147 -25.10 -7.80 -10.25
CA ASP A 147 -23.71 -8.21 -10.07
C ASP A 147 -22.74 -7.09 -10.48
N VAL A 148 -22.94 -6.49 -11.65
CA VAL A 148 -22.10 -5.37 -12.13
C VAL A 148 -22.29 -4.12 -11.25
N SER A 149 -23.50 -3.83 -10.78
CA SER A 149 -23.74 -2.73 -9.83
C SER A 149 -22.97 -2.95 -8.52
N ALA A 150 -22.90 -4.19 -8.02
CA ALA A 150 -22.10 -4.51 -6.83
C ALA A 150 -20.60 -4.32 -7.08
N LEU A 151 -20.09 -4.78 -8.24
CA LEU A 151 -18.69 -4.57 -8.63
C LEU A 151 -18.35 -3.06 -8.77
N LEU A 152 -19.25 -2.27 -9.37
CA LEU A 152 -19.07 -0.82 -9.49
C LEU A 152 -19.10 -0.11 -8.12
N ALA A 153 -19.96 -0.56 -7.21
CA ALA A 153 -19.98 -0.05 -5.84
C ALA A 153 -18.67 -0.35 -5.11
N GLU A 154 -18.11 -1.55 -5.26
CA GLU A 154 -16.80 -1.91 -4.72
C GLU A 154 -15.67 -1.05 -5.32
N ALA A 155 -15.67 -0.86 -6.64
CA ALA A 155 -14.69 -0.01 -7.33
C ALA A 155 -14.75 1.46 -6.86
N THR A 156 -15.96 1.98 -6.63
CA THR A 156 -16.18 3.33 -6.09
C THR A 156 -15.67 3.43 -4.66
N ALA A 157 -15.90 2.40 -3.83
CA ALA A 157 -15.38 2.35 -2.46
C ALA A 157 -13.84 2.30 -2.43
N ILE A 158 -13.20 1.55 -3.33
CA ILE A 158 -11.73 1.52 -3.47
C ILE A 158 -11.22 2.90 -3.85
N THR A 159 -11.83 3.54 -4.85
CA THR A 159 -11.45 4.89 -5.31
C THR A 159 -11.59 5.91 -4.18
N LYS A 160 -12.69 5.89 -3.44
CA LYS A 160 -12.90 6.77 -2.29
C LYS A 160 -11.88 6.54 -1.17
N ALA A 161 -11.60 5.27 -0.85
CA ALA A 161 -10.60 4.93 0.16
C ALA A 161 -9.20 5.42 -0.26
N TYR A 162 -8.84 5.27 -1.54
CA TYR A 162 -7.61 5.78 -2.10
C TYR A 162 -7.54 7.31 -1.98
N THR A 163 -8.55 8.03 -2.47
CA THR A 163 -8.60 9.50 -2.47
C THR A 163 -8.50 10.06 -1.04
N ASN A 164 -9.10 9.40 -0.06
CA ASN A 164 -9.13 9.91 1.31
C ASN A 164 -7.86 9.58 2.12
N LYS A 165 -7.08 8.57 1.73
CA LYS A 165 -5.96 8.08 2.54
C LYS A 165 -4.64 8.11 1.80
N THR A 166 -4.59 7.51 0.61
CA THR A 166 -3.34 7.29 -0.14
C THR A 166 -2.96 8.48 -1.00
N LYS A 167 -3.93 9.17 -1.62
CA LYS A 167 -3.66 10.34 -2.46
C LYS A 167 -2.93 11.47 -1.69
N PRO A 168 -3.37 11.89 -0.48
CA PRO A 168 -2.68 12.93 0.27
C PRO A 168 -1.24 12.55 0.66
N GLU A 169 -1.00 11.26 0.93
CA GLU A 169 0.34 10.74 1.27
C GLU A 169 1.31 10.85 0.08
N LEU A 170 0.84 10.59 -1.14
CA LEU A 170 1.63 10.77 -2.37
C LEU A 170 1.87 12.24 -2.69
N GLU A 171 0.87 13.11 -2.50
CA GLU A 171 1.00 14.56 -2.71
C GLU A 171 2.02 15.20 -1.75
N ALA A 172 2.07 14.71 -0.50
CA ALA A 172 3.04 15.17 0.49
C ALA A 172 4.50 14.89 0.11
N ALA A 173 4.77 13.85 -0.68
CA ALA A 173 6.10 13.56 -1.22
C ALA A 173 6.49 14.41 -2.45
N GLY A 174 5.60 15.29 -2.91
CA GLY A 174 5.87 16.28 -3.95
C GLY A 174 6.71 17.46 -3.47
N GLN A 175 6.27 18.69 -3.77
CA GLN A 175 6.97 19.93 -3.38
C GLN A 175 7.31 20.04 -1.88
N PRO A 176 6.47 19.60 -0.92
CA PRO A 176 6.81 19.69 0.50
C PRO A 176 8.07 18.92 0.89
N LEU A 177 8.29 17.72 0.31
CA LEU A 177 9.50 16.95 0.53
C LEU A 177 10.74 17.67 -0.03
N ARG A 178 10.63 18.27 -1.23
CA ARG A 178 11.73 19.05 -1.82
C ARG A 178 12.10 20.23 -0.94
N THR A 179 11.10 20.98 -0.48
CA THR A 179 11.28 22.09 0.45
C THR A 179 11.98 21.62 1.72
N LYS A 180 11.56 20.50 2.32
CA LYS A 180 12.20 19.96 3.53
C LYS A 180 13.66 19.57 3.31
N LEU A 181 13.97 18.85 2.23
CA LEU A 181 15.35 18.47 1.88
C LEU A 181 16.24 19.70 1.65
N ASN A 182 15.74 20.70 0.92
CA ASN A 182 16.49 21.94 0.70
C ASN A 182 16.67 22.75 1.99
N MET A 183 15.65 22.81 2.86
CA MET A 183 15.75 23.49 4.15
C MET A 183 16.77 22.82 5.06
N ALA A 184 16.79 21.49 5.09
CA ALA A 184 17.76 20.72 5.87
C ALA A 184 19.19 20.96 5.39
N VAL A 185 19.43 20.94 4.08
CA VAL A 185 20.81 20.99 3.57
C VAL A 185 21.30 22.42 3.38
N PHE A 186 20.45 23.31 2.87
CA PHE A 186 20.84 24.66 2.45
C PHE A 186 20.22 25.75 3.32
N GLY A 187 19.30 25.42 4.22
CA GLY A 187 18.54 26.44 4.97
C GLY A 187 17.54 27.22 4.13
N LYS A 188 17.23 26.76 2.92
CA LYS A 188 16.38 27.47 1.95
C LYS A 188 15.29 26.55 1.43
N ALA A 189 14.12 27.12 1.11
CA ALA A 189 13.00 26.35 0.58
C ALA A 189 13.30 25.79 -0.83
N THR A 190 14.12 26.50 -1.60
CA THR A 190 14.48 26.14 -2.97
C THR A 190 15.92 25.68 -3.07
N LYS A 191 16.19 24.90 -4.13
CA LYS A 191 17.56 24.48 -4.45
C LYS A 191 18.40 25.72 -4.78
N PRO A 192 19.62 25.85 -4.21
CA PRO A 192 20.51 26.95 -4.53
C PRO A 192 20.87 26.99 -6.01
N ASN A 193 21.04 28.20 -6.54
CA ASN A 193 21.43 28.42 -7.94
C ASN A 193 22.96 28.42 -8.15
N SER A 194 23.74 28.47 -7.07
CA SER A 194 25.19 28.55 -7.09
C SER A 194 25.80 28.01 -5.79
N ALA A 195 27.12 27.75 -5.81
CA ALA A 195 27.85 27.33 -4.61
C ALA A 195 27.87 28.41 -3.51
N ALA A 196 27.86 29.71 -3.89
CA ALA A 196 27.76 30.82 -2.94
C ALA A 196 26.39 30.85 -2.24
N ASP A 197 25.33 30.66 -3.02
CA ASP A 197 23.95 30.63 -2.53
C ASP A 197 23.66 29.43 -1.61
N ALA A 198 24.40 28.33 -1.81
CA ALA A 198 24.27 27.10 -1.03
C ALA A 198 24.76 27.22 0.42
N CYS A 199 25.44 28.31 0.80
CA CYS A 199 25.87 28.54 2.18
C CYS A 199 25.91 30.03 2.56
N ASP A 200 24.75 30.67 2.60
CA ASP A 200 24.59 32.03 3.11
C ASP A 200 24.39 32.03 4.64
N VAL A 201 25.42 31.60 5.36
CA VAL A 201 25.44 31.52 6.82
C VAL A 201 26.62 32.32 7.36
N ASP A 202 26.36 33.09 8.41
CA ASP A 202 27.39 33.80 9.16
C ASP A 202 28.00 32.88 10.23
N ALA A 203 29.32 32.92 10.37
CA ALA A 203 30.00 32.40 11.54
C ALA A 203 29.49 33.13 12.80
N GLU A 204 29.52 32.46 13.93
CA GLU A 204 29.15 33.02 15.23
C GLU A 204 30.28 33.88 15.83
N SER A 205 30.42 33.93 17.16
CA SER A 205 31.48 34.67 17.84
C SER A 205 32.86 34.04 17.64
N ASP A 206 32.91 32.73 17.41
CA ASP A 206 34.15 31.98 17.20
C ASP A 206 33.88 30.64 16.47
N ARG A 207 34.96 29.89 16.20
CA ARG A 207 34.86 28.59 15.55
C ARG A 207 34.13 27.55 16.41
N GLN A 208 34.37 27.53 17.73
CA GLN A 208 33.76 26.52 18.62
C GLN A 208 32.23 26.66 18.63
N THR A 209 31.71 27.89 18.72
CA THR A 209 30.28 28.20 18.70
C THR A 209 29.69 27.91 17.33
N THR A 210 30.37 28.33 16.26
CA THR A 210 29.96 28.04 14.87
C THR A 210 29.87 26.54 14.58
N CYS A 211 30.82 25.75 15.09
CA CYS A 211 30.93 24.32 14.82
C CYS A 211 30.16 23.42 15.79
N THR A 212 29.32 24.00 16.64
CA THR A 212 28.42 23.25 17.52
C THR A 212 27.06 23.06 16.86
N THR A 213 26.55 21.82 16.87
CA THR A 213 25.27 21.47 16.25
C THR A 213 24.11 21.85 17.18
N THR A 214 23.71 23.13 17.17
CA THR A 214 22.58 23.67 17.95
C THR A 214 21.55 24.43 17.11
N LYS A 215 21.82 24.69 15.82
CA LYS A 215 21.01 25.57 14.97
C LYS A 215 20.05 24.85 14.01
N GLN A 216 18.90 25.49 13.79
CA GLN A 216 17.89 25.14 12.79
C GLN A 216 18.17 25.79 11.43
N PRO A 217 17.65 25.21 10.34
CA PRO A 217 18.13 23.99 9.73
C PRO A 217 19.28 24.26 8.74
N SER A 218 19.86 25.46 8.69
CA SER A 218 20.85 25.87 7.67
C SER A 218 22.29 25.39 7.90
N ALA A 219 22.54 24.42 8.78
CA ALA A 219 23.88 24.13 9.32
C ALA A 219 24.66 22.99 8.61
N SER A 220 24.13 22.39 7.52
CA SER A 220 24.88 21.34 6.82
C SER A 220 26.13 21.91 6.11
N CYS A 221 26.06 23.12 5.55
CA CYS A 221 27.23 23.77 4.97
C CYS A 221 28.24 24.17 6.05
N THR A 222 27.76 24.64 7.21
CA THR A 222 28.59 24.90 8.39
C THR A 222 29.31 23.63 8.84
N THR A 223 28.63 22.48 8.85
CA THR A 223 29.24 21.17 9.14
C THR A 223 30.43 20.90 8.22
N ALA A 224 30.25 21.09 6.91
CA ALA A 224 31.31 20.90 5.92
C ALA A 224 32.49 21.87 6.14
N VAL A 225 32.20 23.15 6.37
CA VAL A 225 33.22 24.18 6.62
C VAL A 225 33.94 23.93 7.95
N CYS A 226 33.26 23.40 8.98
CA CYS A 226 33.89 23.06 10.25
C CYS A 226 34.86 21.87 10.16
N LEU A 227 34.54 20.90 9.29
CA LEU A 227 35.41 19.75 9.01
C LEU A 227 36.62 20.11 8.15
N CYS A 228 36.48 21.04 7.21
CA CYS A 228 37.50 21.28 6.16
C CYS A 228 38.13 22.68 6.17
N GLY A 229 37.48 23.65 6.81
CA GLY A 229 37.87 25.05 6.80
C GLY A 229 39.04 25.32 7.73
N GLU A 230 39.91 26.23 7.28
CA GLU A 230 41.09 26.66 8.03
C GLU A 230 40.95 28.08 8.58
N GLN A 231 41.75 28.40 9.61
CA GLN A 231 41.93 29.77 10.12
C GLN A 231 43.33 29.94 10.70
N GLY A 232 44.03 31.01 10.30
CA GLY A 232 45.26 31.46 10.96
C GLY A 232 46.32 30.35 11.06
N ALA A 233 46.63 29.90 12.28
CA ALA A 233 47.62 28.87 12.60
C ALA A 233 47.29 27.45 12.09
N GLN A 234 46.20 27.27 11.35
CA GLN A 234 45.91 26.04 10.61
C GLN A 234 46.54 26.13 9.21
N ASP A 235 47.78 25.69 9.09
CA ASP A 235 48.49 25.49 7.81
C ASP A 235 48.27 24.08 7.23
N GLN A 236 47.69 23.17 8.02
CA GLN A 236 47.45 21.78 7.63
C GLN A 236 46.11 21.61 6.91
N LYS A 237 46.19 21.13 5.67
CA LYS A 237 45.04 20.79 4.83
C LYS A 237 44.43 19.44 5.25
N ILE A 238 43.41 19.49 6.11
CA ILE A 238 42.84 18.30 6.78
C ILE A 238 41.82 17.49 5.96
N CYS A 239 41.16 18.07 4.94
CA CYS A 239 40.21 17.34 4.10
C CYS A 239 40.84 16.76 2.83
N THR A 240 41.47 17.60 1.99
CA THR A 240 42.42 17.26 0.90
C THR A 240 43.13 18.54 0.45
N ASN A 241 44.25 18.45 -0.27
CA ASN A 241 45.00 19.62 -0.69
C ASN A 241 44.24 20.61 -1.62
N ASP A 242 43.25 20.12 -2.38
CA ASP A 242 42.53 20.87 -3.42
C ASP A 242 41.19 21.47 -2.95
N ILE A 243 40.78 21.22 -1.70
CA ILE A 243 39.46 21.59 -1.17
C ILE A 243 39.57 22.60 -0.02
N THR A 244 40.78 22.85 0.48
CA THR A 244 40.99 23.72 1.63
C THR A 244 40.52 25.13 1.36
N ALA A 245 39.72 25.63 2.28
CA ALA A 245 39.06 26.90 2.16
C ALA A 245 39.24 27.70 3.45
N THR A 246 39.89 28.85 3.34
CA THR A 246 40.15 29.73 4.49
C THR A 246 38.88 30.44 4.90
N VAL A 247 38.50 30.32 6.17
CA VAL A 247 37.47 31.16 6.77
C VAL A 247 38.15 32.42 7.29
N ALA A 248 37.94 33.54 6.60
CA ALA A 248 38.61 34.81 6.88
C ALA A 248 38.36 35.32 8.31
N ASN A 249 37.14 35.12 8.82
CA ASN A 249 36.76 35.53 10.17
C ASN A 249 35.71 34.57 10.75
N TRP A 250 36.07 33.80 11.78
CA TRP A 250 35.13 32.96 12.53
C TRP A 250 34.28 33.73 13.55
N GLY A 251 34.57 35.02 13.77
CA GLY A 251 33.79 35.95 14.59
C GLY A 251 32.85 36.82 13.75
N GLY A 252 31.93 36.20 13.00
CA GLY A 252 30.91 36.93 12.21
C GLY A 252 31.10 36.96 10.70
N GLY A 253 32.13 36.31 10.14
CA GLY A 253 32.34 36.26 8.69
C GLY A 253 31.41 35.30 7.96
N LYS A 254 31.16 35.53 6.67
CA LYS A 254 30.39 34.62 5.80
C LYS A 254 31.14 33.32 5.54
N LEU A 255 30.43 32.18 5.61
CA LEU A 255 31.00 30.86 5.34
C LEU A 255 30.95 30.45 3.85
N ASN A 256 30.24 31.20 3.00
CA ASN A 256 30.01 30.87 1.59
C ASN A 256 31.30 30.56 0.81
N SER A 257 32.31 31.41 0.92
CA SER A 257 33.59 31.30 0.19
C SER A 257 34.35 30.05 0.61
N ALA A 258 34.28 29.71 1.90
CA ALA A 258 34.88 28.49 2.42
C ALA A 258 34.11 27.22 1.98
N PHE A 259 32.80 27.33 1.80
CA PHE A 259 31.98 26.21 1.36
C PHE A 259 32.12 25.89 -0.13
N GLN A 260 32.37 26.89 -0.98
CA GLN A 260 32.40 26.72 -2.44
C GLN A 260 33.27 25.54 -2.94
N PRO A 261 34.57 25.43 -2.59
CA PRO A 261 35.40 24.33 -3.08
C PRO A 261 34.93 22.96 -2.54
N ILE A 262 34.40 22.91 -1.32
CA ILE A 262 33.84 21.70 -0.72
C ILE A 262 32.61 21.24 -1.50
N PHE A 263 31.69 22.17 -1.78
CA PHE A 263 30.49 21.91 -2.56
C PHE A 263 30.84 21.41 -3.96
N ALA A 264 31.81 22.05 -4.63
CA ALA A 264 32.29 21.63 -5.95
C ALA A 264 32.87 20.21 -5.93
N LYS A 265 33.61 19.83 -4.88
CA LYS A 265 34.06 18.44 -4.73
C LYS A 265 32.89 17.50 -4.56
N CYS A 266 31.96 17.81 -3.67
CA CYS A 266 30.83 16.92 -3.40
C CYS A 266 30.00 16.61 -4.65
N LYS A 267 29.88 17.56 -5.60
CA LYS A 267 29.22 17.31 -6.89
C LYS A 267 29.86 16.20 -7.74
N GLN A 268 31.11 15.85 -7.48
CA GLN A 268 31.83 14.77 -8.17
C GLN A 268 31.55 13.39 -7.54
N THR A 269 30.93 13.34 -6.36
CA THR A 269 30.62 12.10 -5.66
C THR A 269 29.49 11.36 -6.36
N LYS A 270 29.68 10.05 -6.60
CA LYS A 270 28.62 9.18 -7.14
C LYS A 270 27.48 9.07 -6.14
N THR A 271 26.25 9.21 -6.64
CA THR A 271 25.05 9.23 -5.80
C THR A 271 24.13 8.06 -6.10
N ALA A 272 23.59 7.46 -5.03
CA ALA A 272 22.52 6.47 -5.14
C ALA A 272 21.16 7.14 -5.43
N SER A 273 20.15 6.34 -5.78
CA SER A 273 18.79 6.86 -5.90
C SER A 273 18.18 7.17 -4.53
N LEU A 274 17.49 8.31 -4.42
CA LEU A 274 16.88 8.74 -3.16
C LEU A 274 15.67 7.86 -2.81
N THR A 275 15.85 7.03 -1.79
CA THR A 275 14.83 6.24 -1.10
C THR A 275 14.92 6.49 0.40
N SER A 276 13.89 6.14 1.16
CA SER A 276 13.93 6.25 2.63
C SER A 276 15.14 5.49 3.21
N ALA A 277 15.33 4.26 2.75
CA ALA A 277 16.44 3.40 3.18
C ALA A 277 17.82 4.01 2.84
N SER A 278 17.99 4.53 1.63
CA SER A 278 19.28 5.16 1.25
C SER A 278 19.59 6.42 2.04
N LEU A 279 18.56 7.21 2.39
CA LEU A 279 18.74 8.44 3.17
C LEU A 279 19.09 8.12 4.62
N ILE A 280 18.37 7.17 5.24
CA ILE A 280 18.71 6.67 6.59
C ILE A 280 20.12 6.09 6.62
N ALA A 281 20.51 5.31 5.61
CA ALA A 281 21.86 4.74 5.52
C ALA A 281 22.94 5.83 5.39
N ALA A 282 22.70 6.89 4.61
CA ALA A 282 23.64 8.00 4.48
C ALA A 282 23.76 8.83 5.76
N ILE A 283 22.64 9.06 6.47
CA ILE A 283 22.64 9.71 7.79
C ILE A 283 23.44 8.86 8.79
N ALA A 284 23.19 7.55 8.82
CA ALA A 284 23.91 6.60 9.68
C ALA A 284 25.41 6.55 9.35
N ASP A 285 25.80 6.50 8.07
CA ASP A 285 27.22 6.51 7.68
C ASP A 285 27.92 7.78 8.17
N PHE A 286 27.32 8.96 7.96
CA PHE A 286 27.88 10.22 8.43
C PHE A 286 28.00 10.26 9.96
N THR A 287 26.92 9.95 10.68
CA THR A 287 26.88 10.01 12.15
C THR A 287 27.73 8.92 12.83
N SER A 288 27.95 7.78 12.18
CA SER A 288 28.82 6.70 12.68
C SER A 288 30.29 7.11 12.82
N ARG A 289 30.68 8.21 12.17
CA ARG A 289 32.02 8.80 12.26
C ARG A 289 32.22 9.62 13.53
N SER A 290 31.16 9.76 14.32
CA SER A 290 31.27 10.41 15.62
C SER A 290 32.15 9.60 16.56
N LYS A 291 32.91 10.30 17.39
CA LYS A 291 33.76 9.73 18.43
C LYS A 291 33.75 10.61 19.66
N GLN A 292 34.10 10.02 20.79
CA GLN A 292 34.32 10.76 22.02
C GLN A 292 35.66 11.51 21.96
N ALA A 293 35.66 12.76 22.41
CA ALA A 293 36.87 13.53 22.68
C ALA A 293 36.83 14.06 24.11
N ILE A 294 37.98 14.09 24.78
CA ILE A 294 38.14 14.71 26.10
C ILE A 294 39.11 15.87 25.96
N VAL A 295 38.63 17.08 26.23
CA VAL A 295 39.41 18.32 26.14
C VAL A 295 39.20 19.11 27.42
N SER A 296 40.29 19.49 28.09
CA SER A 296 40.24 20.20 29.38
C SER A 296 39.27 19.55 30.40
N ALA A 297 39.38 18.22 30.56
CA ALA A 297 38.51 17.39 31.41
C ALA A 297 37.01 17.37 31.04
N THR A 298 36.61 17.95 29.91
CA THR A 298 35.23 17.93 29.41
C THR A 298 35.10 16.89 28.29
N ALA A 299 34.07 16.04 28.38
CA ALA A 299 33.72 15.09 27.33
C ALA A 299 32.84 15.73 26.24
N TYR A 300 33.15 15.40 24.99
CA TYR A 300 32.45 15.84 23.79
C TYR A 300 32.15 14.64 22.89
N VAL A 301 31.08 14.75 22.09
CA VAL A 301 30.85 13.88 20.92
C VAL A 301 31.14 14.70 19.68
N ILE A 302 32.11 14.28 18.88
CA ILE A 302 32.54 15.04 17.69
C ILE A 302 32.64 14.16 16.45
N ILE A 303 32.48 14.77 15.27
CA ILE A 303 32.97 14.21 14.00
C ILE A 303 34.21 15.02 13.58
N GLY A 304 35.31 14.36 13.20
CA GLY A 304 36.57 14.99 12.79
C GLY A 304 37.67 14.92 13.85
N THR A 305 38.60 15.88 13.85
CA THR A 305 39.79 15.92 14.72
C THR A 305 39.65 17.00 15.78
N ALA A 306 39.71 16.61 17.05
CA ALA A 306 39.62 17.52 18.18
C ALA A 306 40.81 18.48 18.23
N SER A 307 40.55 19.68 18.73
CA SER A 307 41.51 20.67 19.13
C SER A 307 42.18 20.29 20.45
N SER A 308 43.45 20.66 20.58
CA SER A 308 44.22 20.62 21.83
C SER A 308 43.95 21.81 22.76
N SER A 309 43.05 22.73 22.39
CA SER A 309 42.74 23.97 23.12
C SER A 309 41.72 23.75 24.26
N THR A 310 40.96 24.78 24.64
CA THR A 310 39.95 24.74 25.72
C THR A 310 38.64 24.05 25.33
N HIS A 311 38.35 23.92 24.03
CA HIS A 311 37.15 23.28 23.49
C HIS A 311 37.47 22.36 22.32
N ALA A 312 36.74 21.25 22.16
CA ALA A 312 37.04 20.24 21.15
C ALA A 312 37.05 20.77 19.70
N CYS A 313 36.17 21.69 19.34
CA CYS A 313 36.14 22.31 17.99
C CYS A 313 36.64 23.76 17.93
N ALA A 314 37.51 24.16 18.87
CA ALA A 314 38.21 25.45 18.79
C ALA A 314 39.33 25.44 17.74
N THR A 315 39.78 26.62 17.31
CA THR A 315 40.90 26.78 16.36
C THR A 315 42.19 26.22 16.96
N SER A 316 42.81 25.25 16.27
CA SER A 316 44.12 24.67 16.59
C SER A 316 44.73 24.00 15.35
N GLN A 317 46.07 23.93 15.24
CA GLN A 317 46.76 23.37 14.08
C GLN A 317 46.33 21.92 13.82
N GLY A 318 45.94 21.61 12.58
CA GLY A 318 45.54 20.25 12.19
C GLY A 318 44.26 19.72 12.83
N ALA A 319 43.46 20.59 13.46
CA ALA A 319 42.15 20.28 14.04
C ALA A 319 40.99 20.77 13.14
N GLY A 320 39.85 20.11 13.23
CA GLY A 320 38.63 20.49 12.55
C GLY A 320 37.55 19.49 12.92
N CYS A 321 36.44 19.96 13.47
CA CYS A 321 35.39 19.06 13.89
C CYS A 321 34.04 19.75 13.96
N VAL A 322 33.02 18.92 14.09
CA VAL A 322 31.65 19.31 14.40
C VAL A 322 31.29 18.72 15.74
N ASP A 323 30.84 19.56 16.67
CA ASP A 323 30.40 19.15 18.00
C ASP A 323 28.92 18.74 17.97
N LEU A 324 28.68 17.46 18.25
CA LEU A 324 27.37 16.80 18.34
C LEU A 324 26.93 16.60 19.79
N THR A 325 27.68 17.08 20.78
CA THR A 325 27.35 16.96 22.20
C THR A 325 25.92 17.41 22.53
N PRO A 326 25.40 18.53 21.97
CA PRO A 326 24.02 18.98 22.25
C PRO A 326 22.92 18.04 21.76
N ILE A 327 23.22 17.17 20.78
CA ILE A 327 22.25 16.20 20.24
C ILE A 327 22.47 14.78 20.78
N ALA A 328 23.66 14.48 21.30
CA ALA A 328 24.01 13.15 21.80
C ALA A 328 23.51 12.84 23.22
N GLY A 329 23.10 13.86 23.99
CA GLY A 329 22.54 13.65 25.34
C GLY A 329 23.52 13.08 26.38
N ILE A 330 24.83 13.14 26.12
CA ILE A 330 25.86 12.55 26.98
C ILE A 330 26.13 13.33 28.28
N LYS A 331 25.65 14.57 28.39
CA LYS A 331 25.83 15.42 29.57
C LYS A 331 24.56 15.41 30.42
N ALA A 332 24.68 14.94 31.66
CA ALA A 332 23.57 14.92 32.61
C ALA A 332 22.98 16.34 32.79
N GLY A 333 21.65 16.45 32.78
CA GLY A 333 20.94 17.72 32.95
C GLY A 333 20.97 18.67 31.74
N SER A 334 21.60 18.29 30.62
CA SER A 334 21.60 19.11 29.40
C SER A 334 20.32 18.90 28.58
N THR A 335 19.75 19.97 28.04
CA THR A 335 18.65 19.89 27.07
C THR A 335 19.16 19.32 25.76
N ILE A 336 18.53 18.22 25.30
CA ILE A 336 18.84 17.63 24.00
C ILE A 336 18.20 18.50 22.90
N THR A 337 19.00 18.88 21.91
CA THR A 337 18.50 19.61 20.74
C THR A 337 17.89 18.62 19.74
N HIS A 338 16.57 18.65 19.57
CA HIS A 338 15.83 17.67 18.75
C HIS A 338 15.58 18.11 17.30
N LYS A 339 15.77 19.38 17.00
CA LYS A 339 15.57 19.91 15.66
C LYS A 339 16.94 20.34 15.13
N THR A 340 17.43 19.69 14.09
CA THR A 340 18.70 19.99 13.43
C THR A 340 18.56 19.63 11.96
N TRP A 341 19.55 19.99 11.15
CA TRP A 341 19.57 19.53 9.77
C TRP A 341 19.55 17.99 9.65
N LEU A 342 20.14 17.25 10.60
CA LEU A 342 20.10 15.79 10.63
C LEU A 342 18.70 15.26 10.91
N SER A 343 17.99 15.81 11.91
CA SER A 343 16.62 15.37 12.23
C SER A 343 15.62 15.73 11.13
N GLU A 344 15.82 16.87 10.43
CA GLU A 344 15.01 17.22 9.26
C GLU A 344 15.21 16.22 8.10
N LEU A 345 16.42 15.67 7.93
CA LEU A 345 16.67 14.59 6.97
C LEU A 345 16.03 13.26 7.41
N GLU A 346 15.99 12.96 8.70
CA GLU A 346 15.26 11.80 9.24
C GLU A 346 13.75 11.93 8.99
N GLU A 347 13.17 13.11 9.26
CA GLU A 347 11.78 13.40 8.93
C GLU A 347 11.50 13.30 7.43
N ALA A 348 12.41 13.79 6.58
CA ALA A 348 12.30 13.63 5.14
C ALA A 348 12.33 12.15 4.72
N ALA A 349 13.17 11.32 5.36
CA ALA A 349 13.20 9.89 5.13
C ALA A 349 11.86 9.21 5.52
N GLN A 350 11.21 9.68 6.58
CA GLN A 350 9.89 9.18 6.97
C GLN A 350 8.80 9.57 5.97
N ILE A 351 8.84 10.80 5.42
CA ILE A 351 7.93 11.21 4.34
C ILE A 351 8.13 10.32 3.11
N ILE A 352 9.38 10.04 2.73
CA ILE A 352 9.68 9.14 1.61
C ILE A 352 9.15 7.74 1.89
N ALA A 353 9.32 7.20 3.10
CA ALA A 353 8.81 5.87 3.47
C ALA A 353 7.29 5.79 3.33
N THR A 354 6.57 6.81 3.81
CA THR A 354 5.11 6.89 3.69
C THR A 354 4.70 6.91 2.22
N ALA A 355 5.40 7.66 1.36
CA ALA A 355 5.08 7.73 -0.06
C ALA A 355 5.46 6.45 -0.85
N GLU A 356 6.53 5.78 -0.47
CA GLU A 356 6.88 4.44 -1.00
C GLU A 356 5.78 3.44 -0.67
N ALA A 357 5.27 3.43 0.57
CA ALA A 357 4.14 2.60 0.98
C ALA A 357 2.85 2.97 0.25
N ALA A 358 2.56 4.27 0.12
CA ALA A 358 1.40 4.78 -0.59
C ALA A 358 1.44 4.41 -2.09
N THR A 359 2.64 4.39 -2.69
CA THR A 359 2.83 3.92 -4.07
C THR A 359 2.47 2.43 -4.21
N GLN A 360 2.83 1.59 -3.24
CA GLN A 360 2.40 0.19 -3.25
C GLN A 360 0.88 0.06 -3.06
N ALA A 361 0.30 0.84 -2.15
CA ALA A 361 -1.15 0.86 -1.95
C ALA A 361 -1.90 1.29 -3.22
N LYS A 362 -1.38 2.28 -3.96
CA LYS A 362 -1.88 2.70 -5.28
C LYS A 362 -1.90 1.53 -6.26
N LYS A 363 -0.76 0.85 -6.45
CA LYS A 363 -0.64 -0.29 -7.37
C LYS A 363 -1.61 -1.42 -7.02
N ILE A 364 -1.80 -1.68 -5.74
CA ILE A 364 -2.80 -2.67 -5.27
C ILE A 364 -4.22 -2.21 -5.60
N ALA A 365 -4.54 -0.94 -5.38
CA ALA A 365 -5.86 -0.38 -5.72
C ALA A 365 -6.14 -0.50 -7.22
N GLU A 366 -5.20 -0.10 -8.08
CA GLU A 366 -5.32 -0.19 -9.54
C GLU A 366 -5.48 -1.63 -10.00
N SER A 367 -4.70 -2.56 -9.45
CA SER A 367 -4.84 -4.00 -9.75
C SER A 367 -6.24 -4.51 -9.40
N ARG A 368 -6.79 -4.13 -8.23
CA ARG A 368 -8.14 -4.52 -7.83
C ARG A 368 -9.21 -3.92 -8.74
N LEU A 369 -9.08 -2.65 -9.12
CA LEU A 369 -10.02 -2.00 -10.05
C LEU A 369 -10.04 -2.74 -11.40
N HIS A 370 -8.88 -3.09 -11.93
CA HIS A 370 -8.77 -3.85 -13.18
C HIS A 370 -9.32 -5.29 -13.06
N GLU A 371 -9.19 -5.95 -11.90
CA GLU A 371 -9.85 -7.24 -11.65
C GLU A 371 -11.38 -7.13 -11.65
N LEU A 372 -11.94 -6.08 -11.03
CA LEU A 372 -13.38 -5.82 -11.03
C LEU A 372 -13.89 -5.54 -12.45
N GLU A 373 -13.16 -4.73 -13.22
CA GLU A 373 -13.45 -4.49 -14.64
C GLU A 373 -13.49 -5.79 -15.43
N LYS A 374 -12.48 -6.66 -15.29
CA LYS A 374 -12.46 -7.97 -15.96
C LYS A 374 -13.66 -8.84 -15.61
N LYS A 375 -14.09 -8.86 -14.34
CA LYS A 375 -15.29 -9.60 -13.92
C LYS A 375 -16.55 -9.06 -14.60
N ALA A 376 -16.73 -7.75 -14.62
CA ALA A 376 -17.86 -7.13 -15.30
C ALA A 376 -17.83 -7.35 -16.82
N ALA A 377 -16.64 -7.29 -17.43
CA ALA A 377 -16.46 -7.59 -18.84
C ALA A 377 -16.83 -9.04 -19.18
N ALA A 378 -16.48 -9.99 -18.31
CA ALA A 378 -16.89 -11.39 -18.47
C ALA A 378 -18.42 -11.56 -18.37
N ILE A 379 -19.07 -10.93 -17.39
CA ILE A 379 -20.54 -10.94 -17.26
C ILE A 379 -21.21 -10.37 -18.52
N TYR A 380 -20.71 -9.24 -19.02
CA TYR A 380 -21.22 -8.62 -20.24
C TYR A 380 -21.04 -9.54 -21.46
N THR A 381 -19.87 -10.16 -21.58
CA THR A 381 -19.55 -11.07 -22.68
C THR A 381 -20.43 -12.32 -22.65
N GLN A 382 -20.74 -12.85 -21.46
CA GLN A 382 -21.69 -13.96 -21.33
C GLN A 382 -23.08 -13.60 -21.83
N LEU A 383 -23.54 -12.37 -21.59
CA LEU A 383 -24.82 -11.89 -22.11
C LEU A 383 -24.81 -11.64 -23.61
N LEU A 384 -23.68 -11.20 -24.20
CA LEU A 384 -23.55 -11.03 -25.65
C LEU A 384 -23.81 -12.35 -26.41
N TYR A 385 -23.37 -13.46 -25.84
CA TYR A 385 -23.48 -14.80 -26.46
C TYR A 385 -24.53 -15.70 -25.79
N ALA A 386 -25.39 -15.14 -24.93
CA ALA A 386 -26.45 -15.91 -24.29
C ALA A 386 -27.47 -16.38 -25.34
N PRO A 387 -27.86 -17.67 -25.36
CA PRO A 387 -28.90 -18.14 -26.25
C PRO A 387 -30.23 -17.44 -25.94
N ALA A 388 -31.00 -17.13 -26.99
CA ALA A 388 -32.27 -16.39 -26.88
C ALA A 388 -33.33 -17.11 -26.03
N ASP A 389 -33.17 -18.42 -25.79
CA ASP A 389 -34.17 -19.32 -25.20
C ASP A 389 -33.80 -19.88 -23.82
N VAL A 390 -33.04 -19.16 -23.00
CA VAL A 390 -32.93 -19.54 -21.58
C VAL A 390 -34.18 -19.07 -20.85
N ALA A 391 -35.24 -19.88 -20.91
CA ALA A 391 -36.37 -19.83 -19.98
C ALA A 391 -35.82 -19.81 -18.54
N PRO A 392 -36.48 -19.11 -17.59
CA PRO A 392 -36.00 -19.04 -16.22
C PRO A 392 -35.82 -20.45 -15.66
N SER A 393 -34.59 -20.81 -15.31
CA SER A 393 -34.38 -21.91 -14.37
C SER A 393 -35.15 -21.56 -13.09
N PRO A 394 -35.96 -22.47 -12.53
CA PRO A 394 -36.65 -22.20 -11.28
C PRO A 394 -35.64 -21.76 -10.21
N PRO A 395 -36.01 -20.84 -9.31
CA PRO A 395 -35.14 -20.48 -8.20
C PRO A 395 -34.72 -21.74 -7.46
N THR A 396 -33.40 -21.90 -7.25
CA THR A 396 -32.84 -22.91 -6.35
C THR A 396 -33.27 -22.56 -4.94
N THR A 397 -34.50 -22.94 -4.62
CA THR A 397 -35.00 -23.00 -3.25
C THR A 397 -34.33 -24.21 -2.62
N PRO A 398 -33.85 -24.14 -1.36
CA PRO A 398 -33.38 -25.33 -0.66
C PRO A 398 -34.46 -26.41 -0.77
N LYS A 399 -34.07 -27.60 -1.25
CA LYS A 399 -34.94 -28.75 -1.43
C LYS A 399 -35.63 -29.06 -0.09
N LYS A 400 -36.88 -28.62 0.09
CA LYS A 400 -37.79 -29.25 1.04
C LYS A 400 -38.12 -30.62 0.44
N THR A 401 -37.63 -31.65 1.10
CA THR A 401 -37.95 -33.05 0.81
C THR A 401 -39.42 -33.28 1.18
N ASP A 402 -40.35 -33.08 0.24
CA ASP A 402 -41.77 -33.48 0.39
C ASP A 402 -42.41 -33.79 -0.98
N GLU A 403 -41.69 -34.46 -1.88
CA GLU A 403 -42.32 -35.10 -3.04
C GLU A 403 -42.08 -36.60 -3.00
N ILE A 404 -43.16 -37.36 -2.74
CA ILE A 404 -43.22 -38.80 -2.88
C ILE A 404 -43.06 -39.12 -4.38
N PRO A 405 -42.16 -40.02 -4.80
CA PRO A 405 -42.01 -40.38 -6.21
C PRO A 405 -43.34 -40.89 -6.79
N THR A 406 -43.77 -40.33 -7.92
CA THR A 406 -45.06 -40.64 -8.58
C THR A 406 -45.25 -42.14 -8.86
N ALA A 407 -44.16 -42.86 -9.09
CA ALA A 407 -44.16 -44.32 -9.28
C ALA A 407 -44.61 -45.11 -8.03
N MET A 408 -44.27 -44.61 -6.83
CA MET A 408 -44.62 -45.26 -5.56
C MET A 408 -46.06 -44.98 -5.16
N GLN A 409 -46.60 -43.83 -5.57
CA GLN A 409 -48.02 -43.52 -5.44
C GLN A 409 -48.87 -44.40 -6.35
N GLN A 410 -48.40 -44.64 -7.57
CA GLN A 410 -49.03 -45.57 -8.52
C GLN A 410 -48.95 -47.04 -8.07
N SER A 411 -47.92 -47.45 -7.32
CA SER A 411 -47.85 -48.83 -6.80
C SER A 411 -48.84 -49.08 -5.68
N CYS A 412 -49.00 -48.17 -4.71
CA CYS A 412 -49.99 -48.36 -3.63
C CYS A 412 -51.43 -48.27 -4.14
N THR A 413 -51.72 -47.34 -5.06
CA THR A 413 -53.09 -47.16 -5.60
C THR A 413 -53.57 -48.34 -6.45
N LYS A 414 -52.68 -49.18 -6.98
CA LYS A 414 -53.05 -50.45 -7.65
C LYS A 414 -53.71 -51.47 -6.71
N HIS A 415 -53.48 -51.37 -5.40
CA HIS A 415 -54.06 -52.24 -4.38
C HIS A 415 -55.38 -51.68 -3.80
N LYS A 416 -55.99 -50.69 -4.45
CA LYS A 416 -57.31 -50.17 -4.05
C LYS A 416 -58.33 -51.32 -4.02
N ASN A 417 -59.12 -51.37 -2.94
CA ASN A 417 -60.10 -52.43 -2.68
C ASN A 417 -59.51 -53.84 -2.45
N ASN A 418 -58.22 -53.95 -2.14
CA ASN A 418 -57.61 -55.19 -1.66
C ASN A 418 -56.77 -54.90 -0.41
N LYS A 419 -57.40 -55.04 0.77
CA LYS A 419 -56.78 -54.75 2.06
C LYS A 419 -55.52 -55.58 2.31
N LYS A 420 -55.55 -56.88 1.96
CA LYS A 420 -54.44 -57.80 2.21
C LYS A 420 -53.20 -57.38 1.41
N ASP A 421 -53.35 -57.19 0.11
CA ASP A 421 -52.25 -56.78 -0.77
C ASP A 421 -51.72 -55.39 -0.38
N CYS A 422 -52.58 -54.47 0.04
CA CYS A 422 -52.16 -53.14 0.51
C CYS A 422 -51.31 -53.22 1.79
N THR A 423 -51.67 -54.08 2.74
CA THR A 423 -50.93 -54.22 4.01
C THR A 423 -49.62 -55.01 3.85
N GLU A 424 -49.53 -55.89 2.86
CA GLU A 424 -48.33 -56.64 2.52
C GLU A 424 -47.37 -55.84 1.62
N ALA A 425 -47.89 -54.85 0.87
CA ALA A 425 -47.09 -53.95 0.05
C ALA A 425 -46.21 -53.02 0.90
N ASN A 426 -44.91 -53.03 0.62
CA ASN A 426 -43.96 -52.16 1.31
C ASN A 426 -44.28 -50.68 1.02
N ASN A 427 -44.16 -49.86 2.06
CA ASN A 427 -44.39 -48.41 2.00
C ASN A 427 -45.83 -47.96 1.72
N CYS A 428 -46.82 -48.84 1.83
CA CYS A 428 -48.24 -48.50 1.71
C CYS A 428 -48.97 -48.57 3.06
N ILE A 429 -50.13 -47.91 3.17
CA ILE A 429 -51.04 -47.94 4.31
C ILE A 429 -52.49 -48.01 3.84
N TRP A 430 -53.26 -48.90 4.46
CA TRP A 430 -54.69 -49.04 4.22
C TRP A 430 -55.49 -47.99 4.99
N LYS A 431 -56.38 -47.28 4.29
CA LYS A 431 -57.28 -46.26 4.86
C LYS A 431 -58.75 -46.68 4.92
N GLY A 432 -59.10 -47.86 4.40
CA GLY A 432 -60.47 -48.39 4.42
C GLY A 432 -60.95 -48.96 5.76
N GLY A 433 -60.18 -48.84 6.84
CA GLY A 433 -60.55 -49.37 8.16
C GLY A 433 -60.73 -50.89 8.17
N GLU A 434 -61.80 -51.38 8.77
CA GLU A 434 -62.12 -52.82 8.87
C GLU A 434 -62.71 -53.42 7.58
N SER A 435 -63.12 -52.59 6.62
CA SER A 435 -63.68 -53.02 5.33
C SER A 435 -62.62 -53.64 4.42
N GLU A 436 -63.04 -54.63 3.60
CA GLU A 436 -62.24 -55.21 2.52
C GLU A 436 -62.12 -54.27 1.30
N LYS A 437 -63.01 -53.27 1.20
CA LYS A 437 -63.00 -52.24 0.15
C LYS A 437 -62.59 -50.89 0.74
N GLY A 438 -61.71 -50.16 0.07
CA GLY A 438 -61.10 -48.94 0.60
C GLY A 438 -59.84 -48.50 -0.15
N ASP A 439 -59.30 -47.35 0.27
CA ASP A 439 -58.15 -46.73 -0.37
C ASP A 439 -56.82 -47.19 0.24
N CYS A 440 -55.82 -47.36 -0.63
CA CYS A 440 -54.45 -47.72 -0.28
C CYS A 440 -53.52 -46.60 -0.72
N GLU A 441 -52.82 -45.99 0.24
CA GLU A 441 -51.96 -44.82 0.02
C GLU A 441 -50.54 -45.08 0.48
N VAL A 442 -49.60 -44.20 0.10
CA VAL A 442 -48.21 -44.30 0.54
C VAL A 442 -48.10 -43.95 2.02
N ASN A 443 -47.42 -44.80 2.79
CA ASN A 443 -47.09 -44.55 4.18
C ASN A 443 -45.83 -43.68 4.27
N THR A 444 -46.03 -42.36 4.34
CA THR A 444 -44.94 -41.37 4.39
C THR A 444 -43.98 -41.56 5.57
N THR A 445 -44.46 -42.08 6.71
CA THR A 445 -43.63 -42.35 7.89
C THR A 445 -42.66 -43.51 7.65
N LYS A 446 -43.13 -44.63 7.06
CA LYS A 446 -42.27 -45.78 6.72
C LYS A 446 -41.22 -45.42 5.66
N VAL A 447 -41.59 -44.58 4.70
CA VAL A 447 -40.69 -44.09 3.65
C VAL A 447 -39.59 -43.20 4.24
N ALA A 448 -39.94 -42.33 5.19
CA ALA A 448 -38.97 -41.50 5.90
C ALA A 448 -38.04 -42.34 6.80
N GLU A 449 -38.52 -43.43 7.38
CA GLU A 449 -37.70 -44.37 8.17
C GLU A 449 -36.76 -45.21 7.29
N GLN A 450 -37.22 -45.71 6.14
CA GLN A 450 -36.36 -46.41 5.16
C GLN A 450 -35.30 -45.48 4.55
N ALA A 451 -35.65 -44.22 4.27
CA ALA A 451 -34.67 -43.22 3.80
C ALA A 451 -33.59 -42.91 4.87
N LYS A 452 -33.90 -43.09 6.15
CA LYS A 452 -32.92 -43.00 7.25
C LYS A 452 -32.08 -44.28 7.41
N GLN A 453 -32.64 -45.46 7.15
CA GLN A 453 -31.93 -46.75 7.21
C GLN A 453 -31.06 -47.04 5.97
N ALA A 454 -31.37 -46.45 4.81
CA ALA A 454 -30.55 -46.54 3.60
C ALA A 454 -29.19 -45.82 3.71
N GLY A 455 -28.93 -45.12 4.82
CA GLY A 455 -27.64 -44.48 5.13
C GLY A 455 -26.59 -45.40 5.75
N THR A 456 -26.90 -46.69 5.97
CA THR A 456 -25.97 -47.65 6.59
C THR A 456 -26.02 -49.01 5.88
N GLY A 457 -25.04 -49.28 5.00
CA GLY A 457 -24.79 -50.58 4.38
C GLY A 457 -23.92 -50.50 3.11
N GLU A 458 -22.69 -51.03 3.19
CA GLU A 458 -21.64 -51.22 2.17
C GLU A 458 -22.13 -51.99 0.91
N GLY A 459 -21.55 -52.02 -0.29
CA GLY A 459 -20.32 -51.57 -0.98
C GLY A 459 -20.41 -52.20 -2.41
N ALA A 460 -19.93 -51.61 -3.51
CA ALA A 460 -18.56 -51.73 -4.04
C ALA A 460 -18.45 -50.93 -5.38
N THR A 461 -17.56 -49.93 -5.46
CA THR A 461 -16.24 -49.90 -6.14
C THR A 461 -16.21 -49.48 -7.61
N SER A 462 -15.84 -48.22 -7.85
CA SER A 462 -14.67 -47.75 -8.66
C SER A 462 -14.79 -46.22 -8.82
N GLY A 463 -13.79 -45.36 -8.60
CA GLY A 463 -12.53 -45.40 -7.87
C GLY A 463 -12.17 -43.93 -7.58
N ALA A 464 -11.83 -43.60 -6.34
CA ALA A 464 -11.37 -42.28 -5.93
C ALA A 464 -10.23 -42.39 -4.90
N ASP A 465 -9.23 -41.53 -5.05
CA ASP A 465 -7.91 -41.52 -4.42
C ASP A 465 -7.88 -41.68 -2.88
N PRO A 466 -6.80 -42.28 -2.31
CA PRO A 466 -6.62 -42.42 -0.87
C PRO A 466 -6.29 -41.11 -0.14
N ASN A 467 -6.96 -40.88 1.00
CA ASN A 467 -6.78 -39.76 1.91
C ASN A 467 -5.64 -40.01 2.93
N CYS A 468 -4.88 -38.97 3.26
CA CYS A 468 -3.63 -38.94 4.06
C CYS A 468 -3.74 -39.31 5.56
N GLY A 469 -4.75 -40.08 5.97
CA GLY A 469 -4.96 -40.44 7.38
C GLY A 469 -4.24 -41.72 7.83
N GLN A 470 -3.60 -42.45 6.91
CA GLN A 470 -3.13 -43.81 7.15
C GLN A 470 -1.62 -43.95 7.36
N TYR A 471 -0.84 -42.87 7.31
CA TYR A 471 0.62 -42.91 7.48
C TYR A 471 1.02 -42.44 8.88
N THR A 472 1.46 -43.39 9.71
CA THR A 472 1.93 -43.16 11.09
C THR A 472 3.44 -42.96 11.19
N ASP A 473 4.18 -43.04 10.08
CA ASP A 473 5.63 -42.85 10.01
C ASP A 473 6.01 -41.64 9.10
N PRO A 474 6.71 -40.61 9.62
CA PRO A 474 7.07 -39.40 8.85
C PRO A 474 8.10 -39.60 7.73
N GLU A 475 8.88 -40.68 7.71
CA GLU A 475 9.97 -40.83 6.73
C GLU A 475 9.54 -41.47 5.40
N ASN A 476 8.28 -41.90 5.26
CA ASN A 476 7.79 -42.63 4.07
C ASN A 476 6.58 -41.98 3.37
N VAL A 477 6.52 -40.64 3.31
CA VAL A 477 5.48 -39.93 2.54
C VAL A 477 6.02 -39.43 1.18
N PRO A 478 5.39 -39.76 0.04
CA PRO A 478 5.81 -39.25 -1.28
C PRO A 478 5.71 -37.72 -1.38
N ARG A 479 6.74 -37.08 -1.95
CA ARG A 479 6.95 -35.61 -2.04
C ARG A 479 5.79 -34.78 -2.58
N HIS A 480 4.80 -35.38 -3.24
CA HIS A 480 3.69 -34.67 -3.87
C HIS A 480 2.56 -34.28 -2.89
N GLN A 481 2.52 -34.86 -1.67
CA GLN A 481 1.46 -34.58 -0.68
C GLN A 481 1.82 -33.55 0.39
N GLU A 482 3.10 -33.20 0.54
CA GLU A 482 3.58 -32.23 1.55
C GLU A 482 3.05 -30.80 1.28
N LYS A 483 2.86 -30.45 0.00
CA LYS A 483 2.34 -29.13 -0.42
C LYS A 483 0.86 -28.93 -0.05
N ARG A 484 0.04 -29.98 0.02
CA ARG A 484 -1.40 -29.87 0.37
C ARG A 484 -1.63 -29.69 1.88
N ARG A 485 -0.74 -30.23 2.73
CA ARG A 485 -0.84 -30.07 4.19
C ARG A 485 -0.58 -28.62 4.61
N ARG A 486 0.39 -27.92 3.98
CA ARG A 486 0.65 -26.49 4.24
C ARG A 486 -0.51 -25.58 3.81
N ALA A 487 -1.20 -25.89 2.71
CA ALA A 487 -2.32 -25.09 2.21
C ALA A 487 -3.58 -25.16 3.12
N LYS A 488 -3.89 -26.33 3.69
CA LYS A 488 -5.04 -26.49 4.60
C LYS A 488 -4.84 -25.81 5.96
N THR A 489 -3.61 -25.81 6.50
CA THR A 489 -3.34 -25.13 7.78
C THR A 489 -3.46 -23.61 7.67
N LEU A 490 -3.10 -23.03 6.51
CA LEU A 490 -3.26 -21.59 6.23
C LEU A 490 -4.75 -21.18 6.12
N PHE A 491 -5.60 -22.03 5.55
CA PHE A 491 -7.04 -21.75 5.40
C PHE A 491 -7.81 -21.81 6.73
N ALA A 492 -7.45 -22.74 7.62
CA ALA A 492 -8.11 -22.89 8.93
C ALA A 492 -7.77 -21.76 9.92
N VAL A 493 -6.59 -21.15 9.81
CA VAL A 493 -6.17 -20.02 10.65
C VAL A 493 -6.86 -18.72 10.22
N GLY A 494 -7.12 -18.53 8.91
CA GLY A 494 -7.78 -17.32 8.39
C GLY A 494 -9.27 -17.20 8.73
N LEU A 495 -9.97 -18.33 8.91
CA LEU A 495 -11.42 -18.34 9.16
C LEU A 495 -11.83 -18.00 10.61
N LYS A 496 -10.92 -18.13 11.60
CA LYS A 496 -11.24 -17.83 13.00
C LYS A 496 -11.16 -16.32 13.37
N ALA A 497 -10.68 -15.45 12.47
CA ALA A 497 -10.37 -14.06 12.83
C ALA A 497 -11.46 -13.00 12.50
N ASN A 498 -12.51 -13.33 11.75
CA ASN A 498 -13.42 -12.31 11.17
C ASN A 498 -14.87 -12.28 11.67
N ALA A 499 -15.18 -12.84 12.84
CA ALA A 499 -16.52 -12.75 13.40
C ALA A 499 -16.59 -11.81 14.62
N ARG A 500 -16.95 -10.53 14.37
CA ARG A 500 -17.83 -9.64 15.20
C ARG A 500 -17.49 -8.15 15.00
N ILE A 501 -18.42 -7.38 14.41
CA ILE A 501 -18.67 -5.97 14.76
C ILE A 501 -20.20 -5.77 14.79
N PRO A 502 -20.78 -5.16 15.84
CA PRO A 502 -22.21 -5.03 16.02
C PRO A 502 -22.77 -3.76 15.36
N VAL A 503 -24.07 -3.84 15.07
CA VAL A 503 -24.92 -2.78 14.53
C VAL A 503 -25.20 -1.74 15.62
N HIS A 504 -24.87 -0.48 15.32
CA HIS A 504 -25.62 0.72 15.72
C HIS A 504 -25.47 1.79 14.66
#